data_AF-R7J280-F1
#
_entry.id   AF-R7J280-F1
#
_cell.length_a   1.000
_cell.length_b   1.000
_cell.length_c   1.000
_cell.angle_alpha   90.00
_cell.angle_beta   90.00
_cell.angle_gamma   90.00
#
_symmetry.space_group_name_H-M   'P 1'
#
loop_
_entity.id
_entity.type
_entity.pdbx_description
1 polymer ?
#
loop_
_entity_poly.entity_id
_entity_poly.type
_entity_poly.pdbx_seq_one_letter_code
_entity_poly.pdbx_strand_id
1 'polypeptide(L)'
;MDLTNKITTVTRRDIRTLLINGWNEDMYWETTHHHYLIWGLLNPLEFLSRLYPLDTLPSYDSRYENATIDIHVHTVVNPNDYEADWFWTDDRINISNGSDENLLNFLAEIFHPEVRDDNGDWKGLLTRINNLLDADGFKIKVVGKISKREVYGWGPAKRILSKITEQEVSCLSNMFNFGGYVLDFPSHNAFKSFTLNAVGDAVSELYNMPMWESLNAYLSNEDEDKVITLLKALWSYANSASCENYLSSADIERGNAIMHRIEITNPVIGKQSSEIKEKFNNDYILKQIDEMVGSVDKDPTNAIGLAKELIESCCKTILRKYNLPTEYDNLSKLVRATTKTLKLTPEDVSDDNSEAMALKSILRSLGAITDGLATLRNKYGRGHGKDDNYKGLCSRHANLAVGASSTLVRFIWDCYELRESQRN
;
A
#
# COMPACT_ATOMS: atom_id res chain seq x y z
N MET A 1 6.48 11.92 -6.67
CA MET A 1 7.78 11.30 -6.96
C MET A 1 7.46 10.13 -7.86
N ASP A 2 8.21 9.96 -8.95
CA ASP A 2 8.02 8.89 -9.91
C ASP A 2 8.04 7.54 -9.18
N LEU A 3 7.06 6.67 -9.46
CA LEU A 3 6.98 5.32 -8.88
C LEU A 3 7.98 4.37 -9.52
N THR A 4 8.69 4.83 -10.55
CA THR A 4 9.61 4.03 -11.34
C THR A 4 11.04 4.05 -10.75
N ASN A 5 11.64 2.85 -10.62
CA ASN A 5 13.05 2.59 -10.28
C ASN A 5 13.44 2.61 -8.79
N LYS A 6 12.58 2.08 -7.92
CA LYS A 6 12.90 1.68 -6.54
C LYS A 6 13.55 0.29 -6.45
N ILE A 7 13.24 -0.64 -7.36
CA ILE A 7 13.85 -1.98 -7.34
C ILE A 7 15.31 -1.86 -7.77
N THR A 8 16.22 -2.23 -6.88
CA THR A 8 17.65 -2.05 -7.10
C THR A 8 18.18 -2.98 -8.19
N THR A 9 19.30 -2.60 -8.80
CA THR A 9 20.01 -3.45 -9.76
C THR A 9 20.46 -4.78 -9.15
N VAL A 10 20.73 -4.81 -7.84
CA VAL A 10 21.06 -6.03 -7.08
C VAL A 10 19.87 -6.96 -7.02
N THR A 11 18.70 -6.47 -6.59
CA THR A 11 17.46 -7.26 -6.56
C THR A 11 17.09 -7.78 -7.94
N ARG A 12 17.20 -6.96 -8.99
CA ARG A 12 16.98 -7.38 -10.39
C ARG A 12 17.91 -8.53 -10.79
N ARG A 13 19.22 -8.41 -10.52
CA ARG A 13 20.21 -9.47 -10.80
C ARG A 13 19.89 -10.75 -10.03
N ASP A 14 19.48 -10.65 -8.77
CA ASP A 14 19.23 -11.81 -7.92
C ASP A 14 17.92 -12.52 -8.34
N ILE A 15 16.89 -11.75 -8.73
CA ILE A 15 15.67 -12.29 -9.34
C ILE A 15 16.02 -13.00 -10.65
N ARG A 16 16.79 -12.38 -11.54
CA ARG A 16 17.25 -13.03 -12.79
C ARG A 16 17.92 -14.37 -12.49
N THR A 17 18.85 -14.37 -11.55
CA THR A 17 19.61 -15.57 -11.17
C THR A 17 18.68 -16.65 -10.65
N LEU A 18 17.71 -16.29 -9.80
CA LEU A 18 16.70 -17.20 -9.26
C LEU A 18 15.80 -17.80 -10.36
N LEU A 19 15.35 -16.98 -11.32
CA LEU A 19 14.46 -17.43 -12.40
C LEU A 19 15.15 -18.40 -13.36
N ILE A 20 16.45 -18.24 -13.58
CA ILE A 20 17.20 -18.99 -14.60
C ILE A 20 17.92 -20.20 -14.01
N ASN A 21 18.51 -20.03 -12.83
CA ASN A 21 19.32 -21.07 -12.20
C ASN A 21 18.56 -21.81 -11.10
N GLY A 22 17.37 -21.37 -10.71
CA GLY A 22 16.66 -21.97 -9.58
C GLY A 22 17.38 -21.72 -8.25
N TRP A 23 17.18 -22.63 -7.29
CA TRP A 23 17.78 -22.56 -5.97
C TRP A 23 18.11 -23.94 -5.41
N ASN A 24 19.01 -23.97 -4.43
CA ASN A 24 19.33 -25.17 -3.67
C ASN A 24 18.65 -25.13 -2.30
N GLU A 25 18.21 -26.28 -1.83
CA GLU A 25 17.70 -26.48 -0.48
C GLU A 25 18.48 -27.61 0.19
N ASP A 26 19.25 -27.24 1.21
CA ASP A 26 20.07 -28.17 1.97
C ASP A 26 19.23 -28.81 3.09
N MET A 27 18.95 -30.11 2.96
CA MET A 27 18.49 -30.95 4.05
C MET A 27 19.69 -31.69 4.66
N TYR A 28 19.56 -32.17 5.90
CA TYR A 28 20.64 -32.72 6.74
C TYR A 28 21.66 -33.63 6.04
N TRP A 29 21.29 -34.31 4.96
CA TRP A 29 22.16 -35.25 4.25
C TRP A 29 22.18 -35.08 2.72
N GLU A 30 21.37 -34.17 2.16
CA GLU A 30 21.18 -34.01 0.71
C GLU A 30 20.83 -32.56 0.35
N THR A 31 21.42 -32.06 -0.74
CA THR A 31 21.03 -30.79 -1.36
C THR A 31 20.07 -31.09 -2.51
N THR A 32 18.84 -30.60 -2.40
CA THR A 32 17.86 -30.69 -3.49
C THR A 32 17.94 -29.42 -4.33
N HIS A 33 18.08 -29.58 -5.64
CA HIS A 33 18.02 -28.46 -6.57
C HIS A 33 16.57 -28.27 -7.05
N HIS A 34 16.04 -27.08 -6.87
CA HIS A 34 14.71 -26.68 -7.30
C HIS A 34 14.83 -25.72 -8.47
N HIS A 35 14.06 -25.98 -9.52
CA HIS A 35 13.93 -25.07 -10.65
C HIS A 35 12.48 -25.04 -11.09
N TYR A 36 11.95 -23.85 -11.35
CA TYR A 36 10.58 -23.64 -11.79
C TYR A 36 10.57 -22.95 -13.15
N LEU A 37 9.89 -23.54 -14.13
CA LEU A 37 9.80 -22.97 -15.46
C LEU A 37 8.90 -21.73 -15.43
N ILE A 38 9.47 -20.56 -15.75
CA ILE A 38 8.77 -19.27 -15.64
C ILE A 38 7.55 -19.13 -16.55
N TRP A 39 7.51 -19.89 -17.65
CA TRP A 39 6.38 -19.93 -18.58
C TRP A 39 5.21 -20.80 -18.06
N GLY A 40 5.46 -21.59 -17.01
CA GLY A 40 4.49 -22.50 -16.42
C GLY A 40 3.94 -23.51 -17.43
N LEU A 41 2.61 -23.49 -17.63
CA LEU A 41 1.85 -24.32 -18.56
C LEU A 41 1.87 -23.79 -20.00
N LEU A 42 2.34 -22.56 -20.21
CA LEU A 42 2.39 -21.91 -21.51
C LEU A 42 3.77 -22.04 -22.16
N ASN A 43 3.83 -21.87 -23.47
CA ASN A 43 5.11 -21.63 -24.15
C ASN A 43 5.52 -20.13 -24.05
N PRO A 44 6.78 -19.77 -24.38
CA PRO A 44 7.26 -18.39 -24.24
C PRO A 44 6.43 -17.36 -25.02
N LEU A 45 5.96 -17.69 -26.23
CA LEU A 45 5.12 -16.80 -27.02
C LEU A 45 3.77 -16.55 -26.36
N GLU A 46 3.10 -17.61 -25.93
CA GLU A 46 1.79 -17.54 -25.27
C GLU A 46 1.86 -16.72 -23.98
N PHE A 47 2.91 -16.93 -23.17
CA PHE A 47 3.14 -16.15 -21.97
C PHE A 47 3.35 -14.67 -22.29
N LEU A 48 4.30 -14.36 -23.18
CA LEU A 48 4.66 -12.96 -23.48
C LEU A 48 3.52 -12.20 -24.16
N SER A 49 2.69 -12.86 -24.97
CA SER A 49 1.53 -12.24 -25.62
C SER A 49 0.45 -11.76 -24.62
N ARG A 50 0.49 -12.23 -23.38
CA ARG A 50 -0.41 -11.77 -22.31
C ARG A 50 0.01 -10.42 -21.72
N LEU A 51 1.28 -10.06 -21.87
CA LEU A 51 1.87 -8.86 -21.28
C LEU A 51 2.21 -7.79 -22.31
N TYR A 52 2.52 -8.20 -23.54
CA TYR A 52 3.07 -7.31 -24.57
C TYR A 52 2.32 -7.46 -25.90
N PRO A 53 2.08 -6.36 -26.63
CA PRO A 53 1.48 -6.39 -27.97
C PRO A 53 2.53 -6.80 -29.03
N LEU A 54 2.98 -8.06 -28.97
CA LEU A 54 4.10 -8.59 -29.76
C LEU A 54 3.91 -8.48 -31.28
N ASP A 55 2.67 -8.41 -31.74
CA ASP A 55 2.30 -8.25 -33.15
C ASP A 55 2.64 -6.85 -33.69
N THR A 56 2.68 -5.87 -32.79
CA THR A 56 3.03 -4.48 -33.11
C THR A 56 4.52 -4.17 -32.91
N LEU A 57 5.26 -5.05 -32.22
CA LEU A 57 6.68 -4.86 -31.93
C LEU A 57 7.55 -5.38 -33.09
N PRO A 58 8.70 -4.73 -33.37
CA PRO A 58 9.58 -5.14 -34.45
C PRO A 58 10.21 -6.52 -34.19
N SER A 59 10.49 -7.25 -35.25
CA SER A 59 11.37 -8.42 -35.17
C SER A 59 12.84 -8.00 -35.06
N TYR A 60 13.65 -8.78 -34.35
CA TYR A 60 15.11 -8.69 -34.36
C TYR A 60 15.75 -9.57 -35.42
N ASP A 61 14.97 -10.45 -36.05
CA ASP A 61 15.34 -11.16 -37.25
C ASP A 61 14.66 -10.52 -38.46
N SER A 62 15.46 -9.89 -39.32
CA SER A 62 15.00 -9.25 -40.56
C SER A 62 14.17 -10.14 -41.50
N ARG A 63 14.18 -11.47 -41.31
CA ARG A 63 13.36 -12.43 -42.07
C ARG A 63 11.89 -12.40 -41.67
N TYR A 64 11.55 -11.87 -40.50
CA TYR A 64 10.19 -11.87 -39.95
C TYR A 64 9.64 -10.46 -39.78
N GLU A 65 8.32 -10.35 -39.88
CA GLU A 65 7.63 -9.06 -39.90
C GLU A 65 7.54 -8.42 -38.52
N ASN A 66 7.29 -9.21 -37.47
CA ASN A 66 7.05 -8.73 -36.11
C ASN A 66 7.61 -9.69 -35.05
N ALA A 67 7.61 -9.23 -33.80
CA ALA A 67 8.13 -10.00 -32.67
C ALA A 67 7.35 -11.31 -32.42
N THR A 68 6.05 -11.36 -32.74
CA THR A 68 5.25 -12.60 -32.64
C THR A 68 5.86 -13.73 -33.46
N ILE A 69 6.14 -13.49 -34.75
CA ILE A 69 6.68 -14.54 -35.64
C ILE A 69 8.10 -14.91 -35.22
N ASP A 70 8.91 -13.90 -34.93
CA ASP A 70 10.29 -14.04 -34.48
C ASP A 70 10.42 -14.92 -33.23
N ILE A 71 9.73 -14.54 -32.16
CA ILE A 71 9.73 -15.28 -30.89
C ILE A 71 9.14 -16.67 -31.11
N HIS A 72 8.08 -16.83 -31.89
CA HIS A 72 7.52 -18.15 -32.17
C HIS A 72 8.57 -19.08 -32.79
N VAL A 73 9.27 -18.63 -33.82
CA VAL A 73 10.26 -19.46 -34.51
C VAL A 73 11.43 -19.80 -33.58
N HIS A 74 11.99 -18.81 -32.89
CA HIS A 74 13.20 -19.00 -32.11
C HIS A 74 12.99 -19.58 -30.70
N THR A 75 11.75 -19.70 -30.22
CA THR A 75 11.48 -20.23 -28.88
C THR A 75 10.54 -21.43 -28.87
N VAL A 76 9.70 -21.60 -29.89
CA VAL A 76 8.75 -22.73 -29.99
C VAL A 76 9.16 -23.71 -31.08
N VAL A 77 9.49 -23.23 -32.29
CA VAL A 77 9.90 -24.10 -33.40
C VAL A 77 11.34 -24.59 -33.20
N ASN A 78 12.23 -23.68 -32.81
CA ASN A 78 13.66 -23.95 -32.59
C ASN A 78 14.07 -23.54 -31.16
N PRO A 79 13.71 -24.31 -30.12
CA PRO A 79 13.83 -23.89 -28.71
C PRO A 79 15.27 -23.66 -28.20
N ASN A 80 16.29 -23.99 -29.00
CA ASN A 80 17.70 -23.80 -28.67
C ASN A 80 18.33 -22.59 -29.38
N ASP A 81 17.56 -21.83 -30.16
CA ASP A 81 18.10 -20.67 -30.89
C ASP A 81 18.46 -19.52 -29.94
N TYR A 82 17.76 -19.42 -28.81
CA TYR A 82 17.97 -18.38 -27.80
C TYR A 82 18.50 -18.95 -26.49
N GLU A 83 19.37 -18.18 -25.83
CA GLU A 83 19.85 -18.44 -24.47
C GLU A 83 18.70 -18.49 -23.47
N ALA A 84 18.83 -19.24 -22.37
CA ALA A 84 17.74 -19.42 -21.39
C ALA A 84 17.17 -18.11 -20.82
N ASP A 85 17.97 -17.04 -20.79
CA ASP A 85 17.64 -15.74 -20.23
C ASP A 85 17.43 -14.62 -21.26
N TRP A 86 17.25 -14.98 -22.55
CA TRP A 86 17.13 -14.03 -23.67
C TRP A 86 16.11 -12.90 -23.41
N PHE A 87 14.97 -13.25 -22.81
CA PHE A 87 13.86 -12.34 -22.52
C PHE A 87 14.25 -11.25 -21.51
N TRP A 88 15.26 -11.51 -20.68
CA TRP A 88 15.71 -10.57 -19.66
C TRP A 88 16.33 -9.31 -20.27
N THR A 89 17.06 -9.48 -21.37
CA THR A 89 17.81 -8.42 -22.06
C THR A 89 17.15 -7.95 -23.35
N ASP A 90 16.03 -8.54 -23.74
CA ASP A 90 15.31 -8.15 -24.94
C ASP A 90 14.63 -6.78 -24.74
N ASP A 91 15.06 -5.75 -25.47
CA ASP A 91 14.51 -4.38 -25.32
C ASP A 91 13.02 -4.26 -25.69
N ARG A 92 12.44 -5.25 -26.40
CA ARG A 92 10.98 -5.29 -26.69
C ARG A 92 10.18 -5.63 -25.44
N ILE A 93 10.78 -6.43 -24.56
CA ILE A 93 10.19 -6.88 -23.29
C ILE A 93 10.63 -5.93 -22.17
N ASN A 94 11.89 -5.47 -22.20
CA ASN A 94 12.48 -4.44 -21.35
C ASN A 94 12.43 -4.74 -19.84
N ILE A 95 12.66 -6.00 -19.43
CA ILE A 95 12.63 -6.39 -18.01
C ILE A 95 13.87 -5.86 -17.27
N SER A 96 15.07 -5.99 -17.85
CA SER A 96 16.30 -5.56 -17.18
C SER A 96 16.36 -4.04 -16.98
N ASN A 97 16.06 -3.27 -18.04
CA ASN A 97 16.30 -1.83 -18.11
C ASN A 97 15.02 -0.98 -18.08
N GLY A 98 13.85 -1.62 -18.04
CA GLY A 98 12.56 -0.95 -17.99
C GLY A 98 12.10 -0.63 -16.57
N SER A 99 10.87 -0.14 -16.47
CA SER A 99 10.27 0.28 -15.19
C SER A 99 10.14 -0.88 -14.20
N ASP A 100 10.04 -0.57 -12.91
CA ASP A 100 9.70 -1.57 -11.89
C ASP A 100 8.35 -2.22 -12.15
N GLU A 101 7.37 -1.45 -12.65
CA GLU A 101 6.06 -1.96 -13.03
C GLU A 101 6.18 -3.06 -14.10
N ASN A 102 7.07 -2.87 -15.09
CA ASN A 102 7.29 -3.87 -16.13
C ASN A 102 7.82 -5.19 -15.55
N LEU A 103 8.83 -5.12 -14.67
CA LEU A 103 9.34 -6.28 -13.95
C LEU A 103 8.25 -6.91 -13.07
N LEU A 104 7.52 -6.13 -12.28
CA LEU A 104 6.53 -6.62 -11.33
C LEU A 104 5.31 -7.26 -12.03
N ASN A 105 4.87 -6.71 -13.16
CA ASN A 105 3.82 -7.31 -13.99
C ASN A 105 4.29 -8.65 -14.57
N PHE A 106 5.52 -8.71 -15.09
CA PHE A 106 6.11 -9.96 -15.56
C PHE A 106 6.17 -11.02 -14.45
N LEU A 107 6.65 -10.65 -13.26
CA LEU A 107 6.74 -11.57 -12.12
C LEU A 107 5.36 -12.03 -11.62
N ALA A 108 4.37 -11.14 -11.57
CA ALA A 108 3.01 -11.51 -11.18
C ALA A 108 2.38 -12.51 -12.16
N GLU A 109 2.64 -12.35 -13.46
CA GLU A 109 2.09 -13.21 -14.51
C GLU A 109 2.57 -14.66 -14.40
N ILE A 110 3.81 -14.89 -13.93
CA ILE A 110 4.35 -16.23 -13.62
C ILE A 110 3.40 -17.01 -12.69
N PHE A 111 2.73 -16.30 -11.76
CA PHE A 111 1.86 -16.90 -10.74
C PHE A 111 0.37 -16.85 -11.10
N HIS A 112 0.02 -16.34 -12.27
CA HIS A 112 -1.37 -16.30 -12.73
C HIS A 112 -1.93 -17.74 -12.86
N PRO A 113 -3.18 -18.03 -12.43
CA PRO A 113 -3.74 -19.40 -12.47
C PRO A 113 -3.81 -20.06 -13.86
N GLU A 114 -3.78 -19.29 -14.94
CA GLU A 114 -3.72 -19.81 -16.32
C GLU A 114 -2.29 -20.08 -16.80
N VAL A 115 -1.30 -19.57 -16.06
CA VAL A 115 0.12 -19.71 -16.38
C VAL A 115 0.76 -20.75 -15.49
N ARG A 116 0.67 -20.62 -14.17
CA ARG A 116 1.41 -21.49 -13.25
C ARG A 116 1.01 -22.97 -13.37
N ASP A 117 1.99 -23.85 -13.30
CA ASP A 117 1.77 -25.28 -13.03
C ASP A 117 1.59 -25.50 -11.52
N ASP A 118 0.37 -25.85 -11.11
CA ASP A 118 0.02 -26.16 -9.72
C ASP A 118 0.72 -27.43 -9.19
N ASN A 119 1.30 -28.28 -10.06
CA ASN A 119 2.10 -29.45 -9.66
C ASN A 119 3.57 -29.12 -9.37
N GLY A 120 4.06 -27.97 -9.84
CA GLY A 120 5.42 -27.51 -9.61
C GLY A 120 5.57 -26.70 -8.33
N ASP A 121 6.81 -26.43 -7.93
CA ASP A 121 7.13 -25.64 -6.72
C ASP A 121 7.04 -24.12 -6.96
N TRP A 122 5.88 -23.67 -7.46
CA TRP A 122 5.63 -22.25 -7.71
C TRP A 122 5.57 -21.43 -6.42
N LYS A 123 5.17 -22.06 -5.30
CA LYS A 123 5.13 -21.42 -3.97
C LYS A 123 6.53 -21.19 -3.42
N GLY A 124 7.45 -22.13 -3.61
CA GLY A 124 8.87 -21.98 -3.26
C GLY A 124 9.51 -20.84 -4.04
N LEU A 125 9.20 -20.72 -5.34
CA LEU A 125 9.63 -19.60 -6.17
C LEU A 125 9.04 -18.27 -5.68
N LEU A 126 7.71 -18.20 -5.52
CA LEU A 126 7.00 -16.99 -5.05
C LEU A 126 7.58 -16.46 -3.73
N THR A 127 7.84 -17.36 -2.78
CA THR A 127 8.42 -17.00 -1.47
C THR A 127 9.78 -16.34 -1.63
N ARG A 128 10.64 -16.91 -2.47
CA ARG A 128 12.00 -16.38 -2.70
C ARG A 128 11.98 -15.06 -3.47
N ILE A 129 11.10 -14.93 -4.47
CA ILE A 129 10.89 -13.65 -5.17
C ILE A 129 10.42 -12.58 -4.18
N ASN A 130 9.44 -12.89 -3.33
CA ASN A 130 8.94 -11.93 -2.33
C ASN A 130 10.01 -11.54 -1.31
N ASN A 131 10.89 -12.46 -0.90
CA ASN A 131 12.00 -12.14 0.00
C ASN A 131 13.00 -11.15 -0.64
N LEU A 132 13.24 -11.26 -1.95
CA LEU A 132 14.08 -10.32 -2.69
C LEU A 132 13.38 -8.96 -2.86
N LEU A 133 12.10 -8.95 -3.21
CA LEU A 133 11.33 -7.71 -3.42
C LEU A 133 11.05 -6.93 -2.12
N ASP A 134 10.95 -7.61 -0.97
CA ASP A 134 10.66 -6.99 0.33
C ASP A 134 11.71 -5.93 0.70
N ALA A 135 12.98 -6.19 0.37
CA ALA A 135 14.10 -5.27 0.58
C ALA A 135 13.91 -3.92 -0.14
N ASP A 136 13.22 -3.94 -1.28
CA ASP A 136 12.93 -2.76 -2.10
C ASP A 136 11.49 -2.25 -1.92
N GLY A 137 10.76 -2.82 -0.95
CA GLY A 137 9.44 -2.36 -0.56
C GLY A 137 8.29 -2.87 -1.42
N PHE A 138 8.47 -3.96 -2.17
CA PHE A 138 7.40 -4.59 -2.97
C PHE A 138 7.14 -6.04 -2.58
N LYS A 139 5.92 -6.52 -2.85
CA LYS A 139 5.54 -7.94 -2.79
C LYS A 139 4.56 -8.28 -3.89
N ILE A 140 4.67 -9.51 -4.41
CA ILE A 140 3.64 -10.22 -5.14
C ILE A 140 2.65 -10.80 -4.13
N LYS A 141 1.38 -10.38 -4.21
CA LYS A 141 0.31 -10.70 -3.27
C LYS A 141 -0.96 -11.12 -3.99
N VAL A 142 -1.85 -11.81 -3.27
CA VAL A 142 -3.16 -12.19 -3.80
C VAL A 142 -4.00 -10.92 -4.04
N VAL A 143 -4.52 -10.78 -5.26
CA VAL A 143 -5.38 -9.65 -5.67
C VAL A 143 -6.80 -10.09 -6.05
N GLY A 144 -7.04 -11.40 -6.18
CA GLY A 144 -8.35 -11.91 -6.54
C GLY A 144 -8.39 -13.43 -6.58
N LYS A 145 -9.51 -13.97 -7.06
CA LYS A 145 -9.68 -15.42 -7.28
C LYS A 145 -10.40 -15.69 -8.60
N ILE A 146 -9.92 -16.70 -9.33
CA ILE A 146 -10.58 -17.26 -10.52
C ILE A 146 -10.72 -18.75 -10.28
N SER A 147 -11.94 -19.29 -10.39
CA SER A 147 -12.23 -20.72 -10.20
C SER A 147 -11.62 -21.30 -8.90
N LYS A 148 -11.77 -20.55 -7.79
CA LYS A 148 -11.21 -20.83 -6.44
C LYS A 148 -9.67 -20.78 -6.34
N ARG A 149 -8.94 -20.47 -7.42
CA ARG A 149 -7.49 -20.27 -7.41
C ARG A 149 -7.15 -18.80 -7.20
N GLU A 150 -6.10 -18.56 -6.44
CA GLU A 150 -5.59 -17.21 -6.14
C GLU A 150 -4.94 -16.59 -7.37
N VAL A 151 -5.36 -15.36 -7.69
CA VAL A 151 -4.72 -14.50 -8.70
C VAL A 151 -3.75 -13.59 -7.97
N TYR A 152 -2.54 -13.48 -8.49
CA TYR A 152 -1.49 -12.66 -7.92
C TYR A 152 -1.30 -11.36 -8.72
N GLY A 153 -1.00 -10.30 -7.99
CA GLY A 153 -0.56 -9.00 -8.51
C GLY A 153 0.52 -8.47 -7.57
N TRP A 154 0.94 -7.21 -7.74
CA TRP A 154 1.97 -6.62 -6.89
C TRP A 154 1.46 -5.44 -6.08
N GLY A 155 2.19 -5.10 -5.02
CA GLY A 155 1.94 -3.91 -4.23
C GLY A 155 3.06 -3.65 -3.22
N PRO A 156 2.91 -2.65 -2.35
CA PRO A 156 3.92 -2.37 -1.33
C PRO A 156 4.08 -3.55 -0.37
N ALA A 157 5.32 -3.87 -0.03
CA ALA A 157 5.68 -4.94 0.91
C ALA A 157 5.14 -4.69 2.32
N LYS A 158 5.14 -3.42 2.73
CA LYS A 158 4.43 -2.95 3.91
C LYS A 158 2.97 -2.72 3.53
N ARG A 159 2.06 -3.45 4.15
CA ARG A 159 0.63 -3.14 4.04
C ARG A 159 0.38 -1.74 4.61
N ILE A 160 -0.51 -1.00 3.96
CA ILE A 160 -0.90 0.33 4.41
C ILE A 160 -2.07 0.15 5.37
N LEU A 161 -1.81 0.40 6.64
CA LEU A 161 -2.83 0.39 7.68
C LEU A 161 -3.35 1.82 7.92
N SER A 162 -4.66 1.95 8.02
CA SER A 162 -5.43 3.19 8.09
C SER A 162 -5.96 3.52 9.48
N LYS A 163 -6.20 2.49 10.29
CA LYS A 163 -6.81 2.52 11.63
C LYS A 163 -5.83 2.06 12.71
N ILE A 164 -4.82 1.26 12.39
CA ILE A 164 -3.79 0.81 13.35
C ILE A 164 -2.39 0.90 12.74
N THR A 165 -1.33 1.07 13.54
CA THR A 165 0.06 1.04 13.04
C THR A 165 0.70 -0.33 13.27
N GLU A 166 1.70 -0.71 12.47
CA GLU A 166 2.43 -1.98 12.68
C GLU A 166 3.12 -2.04 14.05
N GLN A 167 3.55 -0.89 14.58
CA GLN A 167 4.10 -0.80 15.93
C GLN A 167 3.05 -1.13 16.99
N GLU A 168 1.82 -0.66 16.82
CA GLU A 168 0.70 -1.00 17.72
C GLU A 168 0.26 -2.46 17.56
N VAL A 169 0.23 -2.99 16.33
CA VAL A 169 -0.03 -4.43 16.09
C VAL A 169 1.01 -5.29 16.80
N SER A 170 2.29 -4.97 16.64
CA SER A 170 3.38 -5.69 17.30
C SER A 170 3.33 -5.53 18.83
N CYS A 171 3.02 -4.33 19.31
CA CYS A 171 2.86 -4.06 20.74
C CYS A 171 1.76 -4.94 21.36
N LEU A 172 0.57 -5.00 20.75
CA LEU A 172 -0.52 -5.84 21.20
C LEU A 172 -0.21 -7.34 21.07
N SER A 173 0.39 -7.77 19.96
CA SER A 173 0.79 -9.18 19.78
C SER A 173 1.75 -9.64 20.88
N ASN A 174 2.72 -8.80 21.25
CA ASN A 174 3.66 -9.10 22.32
C ASN A 174 2.97 -9.17 23.70
N MET A 175 1.95 -8.34 23.96
CA MET A 175 1.14 -8.42 25.18
C MET A 175 0.37 -9.75 25.28
N PHE A 176 0.10 -10.39 24.15
CA PHE A 176 -0.58 -11.68 24.09
C PHE A 176 0.39 -12.88 24.12
N ASN A 177 1.71 -12.66 24.11
CA ASN A 177 2.70 -13.72 24.07
C ASN A 177 3.13 -14.17 25.47
N PHE A 178 2.88 -15.44 25.80
CA PHE A 178 3.30 -16.05 27.06
C PHE A 178 4.16 -17.28 26.79
N GLY A 179 5.42 -17.04 26.39
CA GLY A 179 6.37 -18.11 26.11
C GLY A 179 6.02 -18.94 24.87
N GLY A 180 5.50 -18.30 23.82
CA GLY A 180 5.09 -18.96 22.57
C GLY A 180 3.62 -19.40 22.56
N TYR A 181 2.92 -19.28 23.68
CA TYR A 181 1.47 -19.41 23.77
C TYR A 181 0.80 -18.05 23.55
N VAL A 182 -0.45 -18.09 23.10
CA VAL A 182 -1.31 -16.91 23.03
C VAL A 182 -2.15 -16.87 24.30
N LEU A 183 -2.01 -15.82 25.11
CA LEU A 183 -2.72 -15.63 26.39
C LEU A 183 -2.71 -16.91 27.25
N ASP A 184 -3.84 -17.28 27.85
CA ASP A 184 -4.03 -18.51 28.62
C ASP A 184 -4.79 -19.59 27.83
N PHE A 185 -4.82 -19.51 26.49
CA PHE A 185 -5.57 -20.47 25.67
C PHE A 185 -5.06 -21.90 25.95
N PRO A 186 -5.93 -22.83 26.41
CA PRO A 186 -5.50 -24.11 26.96
C PRO A 186 -5.03 -25.11 25.88
N SER A 187 -5.32 -24.85 24.61
CA SER A 187 -4.92 -25.71 23.50
C SER A 187 -4.99 -25.00 22.15
N HIS A 188 -4.28 -25.54 21.16
CA HIS A 188 -4.42 -25.17 19.75
C HIS A 188 -5.88 -25.19 19.27
N ASN A 189 -6.68 -26.17 19.71
CA ASN A 189 -8.08 -26.26 19.30
C ASN A 189 -8.97 -25.17 19.93
N ALA A 190 -8.66 -24.74 21.16
CA ALA A 190 -9.35 -23.62 21.78
C ALA A 190 -9.05 -22.31 21.05
N PHE A 191 -7.77 -22.05 20.72
CA PHE A 191 -7.36 -20.90 19.93
C PHE A 191 -7.94 -20.92 18.51
N LYS A 192 -7.96 -22.09 17.86
CA LYS A 192 -8.63 -22.29 16.56
C LYS A 192 -10.11 -21.92 16.64
N SER A 193 -10.83 -22.46 17.62
CA SER A 193 -12.28 -22.21 17.76
C SER A 193 -12.55 -20.73 18.04
N PHE A 194 -11.72 -20.10 18.86
CA PHE A 194 -11.80 -18.67 19.14
C PHE A 194 -11.61 -17.82 17.87
N THR A 195 -10.53 -18.08 17.12
CA THR A 195 -10.21 -17.32 15.90
C THR A 195 -11.26 -17.53 14.81
N LEU A 196 -11.76 -18.76 14.65
CA LEU A 196 -12.84 -19.06 13.72
C LEU A 196 -14.12 -18.28 14.06
N ASN A 197 -14.45 -18.16 15.34
CA ASN A 197 -15.60 -17.37 15.78
C ASN A 197 -15.39 -15.86 15.63
N ALA A 198 -14.17 -15.38 15.88
CA ALA A 198 -13.86 -13.95 15.85
C ALA A 198 -13.76 -13.38 14.43
N VAL A 199 -13.09 -14.10 13.52
CA VAL A 199 -12.73 -13.59 12.18
C VAL A 199 -13.12 -14.53 11.04
N GLY A 200 -13.72 -15.68 11.33
CA GLY A 200 -14.10 -16.66 10.31
C GLY A 200 -12.95 -17.52 9.79
N ASP A 201 -11.73 -17.34 10.33
CA ASP A 201 -10.53 -18.04 9.89
C ASP A 201 -9.98 -18.92 11.03
N ALA A 202 -9.66 -20.17 10.71
CA ALA A 202 -8.92 -21.07 11.59
C ALA A 202 -7.42 -20.72 11.54
N VAL A 203 -7.01 -19.65 12.23
CA VAL A 203 -5.68 -19.02 12.11
C VAL A 203 -4.53 -20.03 12.21
N SER A 204 -4.56 -20.94 13.19
CA SER A 204 -3.50 -21.95 13.35
C SER A 204 -3.44 -22.97 12.21
N GLU A 205 -4.56 -23.28 11.57
CA GLU A 205 -4.59 -24.20 10.42
C GLU A 205 -4.16 -23.51 9.13
N LEU A 206 -4.49 -22.22 8.98
CA LEU A 206 -4.14 -21.41 7.82
C LEU A 206 -2.62 -21.36 7.62
N TYR A 207 -1.85 -21.21 8.71
CA TYR A 207 -0.39 -21.10 8.66
C TYR A 207 0.34 -22.38 9.01
N ASN A 208 -0.32 -23.36 9.62
CA ASN A 208 0.27 -24.64 10.05
C ASN A 208 1.54 -24.44 10.92
N MET A 209 1.47 -23.47 11.85
CA MET A 209 2.55 -23.11 12.78
C MET A 209 2.04 -23.16 14.24
N PRO A 210 2.94 -23.15 15.25
CA PRO A 210 2.61 -22.82 16.64
C PRO A 210 1.65 -21.63 16.81
N MET A 211 0.85 -21.62 17.89
CA MET A 211 -0.26 -20.65 18.05
C MET A 211 0.18 -19.19 17.91
N TRP A 212 1.25 -18.80 18.61
CA TRP A 212 1.75 -17.43 18.56
C TRP A 212 2.37 -17.07 17.21
N GLU A 213 3.10 -17.99 16.58
CA GLU A 213 3.67 -17.79 15.24
C GLU A 213 2.55 -17.63 14.19
N SER A 214 1.52 -18.46 14.26
CA SER A 214 0.32 -18.34 13.43
C SER A 214 -0.41 -17.03 13.66
N LEU A 215 -0.53 -16.58 14.91
CA LEU A 215 -1.12 -15.29 15.24
C LEU A 215 -0.30 -14.16 14.61
N ASN A 216 1.02 -14.15 14.76
CA ASN A 216 1.86 -13.12 14.14
C ASN A 216 1.81 -13.13 12.62
N ALA A 217 1.80 -14.31 12.01
CA ALA A 217 1.66 -14.45 10.57
C ALA A 217 0.33 -13.86 10.10
N TYR A 218 -0.78 -14.18 10.79
CA TYR A 218 -2.10 -13.59 10.52
C TYR A 218 -2.09 -12.07 10.69
N LEU A 219 -1.60 -11.61 11.85
CA LEU A 219 -1.54 -10.20 12.17
C LEU A 219 -0.67 -9.42 11.20
N SER A 220 0.30 -10.02 10.51
CA SER A 220 1.21 -9.33 9.59
C SER A 220 0.75 -9.33 8.12
N ASN A 221 -0.05 -10.33 7.72
CA ASN A 221 -0.36 -10.56 6.30
C ASN A 221 -1.83 -10.34 5.93
N GLU A 222 -2.74 -10.36 6.90
CA GLU A 222 -4.17 -10.24 6.63
C GLU A 222 -4.65 -8.79 6.52
N ASP A 223 -5.88 -8.66 6.02
CA ASP A 223 -6.61 -7.40 5.88
C ASP A 223 -6.73 -6.66 7.22
N GLU A 224 -6.64 -5.33 7.17
CA GLU A 224 -6.66 -4.48 8.35
C GLU A 224 -7.92 -4.69 9.21
N ASP A 225 -9.09 -4.87 8.59
CA ASP A 225 -10.34 -5.06 9.34
C ASP A 225 -10.37 -6.40 10.06
N LYS A 226 -9.85 -7.46 9.43
CA LYS A 226 -9.68 -8.77 10.07
C LYS A 226 -8.69 -8.71 11.23
N VAL A 227 -7.56 -8.05 11.02
CA VAL A 227 -6.52 -7.85 12.04
C VAL A 227 -7.08 -7.09 13.24
N ILE A 228 -7.77 -5.98 13.02
CA ILE A 228 -8.40 -5.19 14.09
C ILE A 228 -9.47 -6.01 14.82
N THR A 229 -10.29 -6.75 14.08
CA THR A 229 -11.35 -7.59 14.67
C THR A 229 -10.74 -8.65 15.60
N LEU A 230 -9.67 -9.32 15.15
CA LEU A 230 -8.99 -10.32 15.98
C LEU A 230 -8.30 -9.68 17.19
N LEU A 231 -7.61 -8.55 17.01
CA LEU A 231 -6.95 -7.83 18.11
C LEU A 231 -7.96 -7.38 19.17
N LYS A 232 -9.13 -6.86 18.76
CA LYS A 232 -10.22 -6.49 19.67
C LYS A 232 -10.77 -7.69 20.43
N ALA A 233 -10.99 -8.81 19.74
CA ALA A 233 -11.46 -10.03 20.37
C ALA A 233 -10.45 -10.54 21.42
N LEU A 234 -9.16 -10.60 21.07
CA LEU A 234 -8.09 -11.01 21.97
C LEU A 234 -7.96 -10.05 23.16
N TRP A 235 -8.08 -8.74 22.93
CA TRP A 235 -8.05 -7.75 24.00
C TRP A 235 -9.24 -7.86 24.95
N SER A 236 -10.45 -8.10 24.42
CA SER A 236 -11.63 -8.35 25.24
C SER A 236 -11.49 -9.62 26.06
N TYR A 237 -10.89 -10.67 25.49
CA TYR A 237 -10.60 -11.90 26.20
C TYR A 237 -9.56 -11.67 27.31
N ALA A 238 -8.47 -10.94 27.01
CA ALA A 238 -7.43 -10.62 27.98
C ALA A 238 -7.90 -9.72 29.15
N ASN A 239 -8.95 -8.93 28.95
CA ASN A 239 -9.58 -8.12 30.00
C ASN A 239 -10.76 -8.84 30.69
N SER A 240 -11.06 -10.08 30.33
CA SER A 240 -12.02 -10.88 31.08
C SER A 240 -11.42 -11.31 32.43
N ALA A 241 -12.28 -11.55 33.42
CA ALA A 241 -11.89 -11.87 34.81
C ALA A 241 -10.97 -13.11 34.95
N SER A 242 -10.71 -13.83 33.86
CA SER A 242 -9.81 -14.99 33.78
C SER A 242 -8.33 -14.61 33.66
N CYS A 243 -7.99 -13.38 33.23
CA CYS A 243 -6.62 -13.00 32.89
C CYS A 243 -6.00 -11.90 33.79
N GLU A 244 -6.59 -11.57 34.95
CA GLU A 244 -6.19 -10.45 35.83
C GLU A 244 -4.70 -10.42 36.25
N ASN A 245 -3.96 -11.54 36.13
CA ASN A 245 -2.55 -11.64 36.50
C ASN A 245 -1.55 -11.59 35.32
N TYR A 246 -2.01 -11.49 34.06
CA TYR A 246 -1.15 -11.63 32.88
C TYR A 246 -0.65 -10.30 32.32
N LEU A 247 -1.42 -9.23 32.47
CA LEU A 247 -1.07 -7.90 31.96
C LEU A 247 -0.66 -6.98 33.10
N SER A 248 0.43 -6.23 32.91
CA SER A 248 0.80 -5.18 33.86
C SER A 248 -0.18 -4.01 33.76
N SER A 249 -0.26 -3.17 34.80
CA SER A 249 -1.06 -1.95 34.76
C SER A 249 -0.66 -1.02 33.60
N ALA A 250 0.63 -0.98 33.25
CA ALA A 250 1.14 -0.23 32.11
C ALA A 250 0.70 -0.82 30.75
N ASP A 251 0.61 -2.15 30.64
CA ASP A 251 0.11 -2.81 29.42
C ASP A 251 -1.38 -2.56 29.24
N ILE A 252 -2.16 -2.66 30.33
CA ILE A 252 -3.60 -2.35 30.34
C ILE A 252 -3.83 -0.90 29.89
N GLU A 253 -3.10 0.07 30.46
CA GLU A 253 -3.22 1.47 30.07
C GLU A 253 -2.91 1.68 28.59
N ARG A 254 -1.80 1.11 28.10
CA ARG A 254 -1.38 1.23 26.71
C ARG A 254 -2.36 0.59 25.74
N GLY A 255 -2.77 -0.65 25.99
CA GLY A 255 -3.68 -1.35 25.09
C GLY A 255 -5.08 -0.73 25.10
N ASN A 256 -5.56 -0.23 26.24
CA ASN A 256 -6.81 0.54 26.28
C ASN A 256 -6.71 1.84 25.48
N ALA A 257 -5.57 2.54 25.54
CA ALA A 257 -5.34 3.73 24.72
C ALA A 257 -5.36 3.39 23.21
N ILE A 258 -4.76 2.27 22.80
CA ILE A 258 -4.77 1.81 21.40
C ILE A 258 -6.20 1.42 20.97
N MET A 259 -6.92 0.64 21.79
CA MET A 259 -8.28 0.20 21.46
C MET A 259 -9.25 1.38 21.37
N HIS A 260 -9.20 2.29 22.35
CA HIS A 260 -9.96 3.52 22.32
C HIS A 260 -9.60 4.31 21.06
N ARG A 261 -8.31 4.52 20.75
CA ARG A 261 -7.88 5.21 19.51
C ARG A 261 -8.49 4.56 18.27
N ILE A 262 -8.45 3.24 18.14
CA ILE A 262 -9.03 2.51 17.00
C ILE A 262 -10.56 2.73 16.93
N GLU A 263 -11.25 2.80 18.07
CA GLU A 263 -12.70 3.04 18.16
C GLU A 263 -13.12 4.47 17.85
N ILE A 264 -12.36 5.48 18.30
CA ILE A 264 -12.68 6.90 18.02
C ILE A 264 -12.05 7.41 16.73
N THR A 265 -11.12 6.65 16.12
CA THR A 265 -10.61 6.98 14.78
C THR A 265 -11.81 7.06 13.87
N ASN A 266 -12.16 8.28 13.46
CA ASN A 266 -13.27 8.50 12.56
C ASN A 266 -12.97 7.65 11.30
N PRO A 267 -13.77 6.61 11.01
CA PRO A 267 -13.46 5.67 9.93
C PRO A 267 -13.38 6.38 8.58
N VAL A 268 -14.02 7.55 8.45
CA VAL A 268 -13.87 8.44 7.30
C VAL A 268 -12.47 9.04 7.23
N ILE A 269 -11.90 9.50 8.35
CA ILE A 269 -10.53 10.04 8.39
C ILE A 269 -9.51 8.93 8.14
N GLY A 270 -9.66 7.77 8.77
CA GLY A 270 -8.80 6.61 8.54
C GLY A 270 -8.78 6.21 7.06
N LYS A 271 -9.97 5.98 6.48
CA LYS A 271 -10.12 5.64 5.06
C LYS A 271 -9.58 6.72 4.12
N GLN A 272 -9.86 8.01 4.39
CA GLN A 272 -9.32 9.10 3.59
C GLN A 272 -7.80 9.16 3.69
N SER A 273 -7.23 8.94 4.87
CA SER A 273 -5.79 8.91 5.08
C SER A 273 -5.13 7.76 4.34
N SER A 274 -5.71 6.55 4.30
CA SER A 274 -5.15 5.44 3.51
C SER A 274 -5.25 5.68 2.01
N GLU A 275 -6.40 6.14 1.51
CA GLU A 275 -6.57 6.47 0.08
C GLU A 275 -5.60 7.56 -0.37
N ILE A 276 -5.32 8.56 0.48
CA ILE A 276 -4.29 9.58 0.20
C ILE A 276 -2.89 8.94 0.26
N LYS A 277 -2.59 8.08 1.24
CA LYS A 277 -1.27 7.41 1.33
C LYS A 277 -0.97 6.57 0.10
N GLU A 278 -1.94 5.85 -0.44
CA GLU A 278 -1.78 5.07 -1.68
C GLU A 278 -1.39 5.96 -2.87
N LYS A 279 -1.97 7.16 -2.95
CA LYS A 279 -1.76 8.12 -4.05
C LYS A 279 -0.46 8.91 -3.92
N PHE A 280 0.01 9.15 -2.70
CA PHE A 280 1.20 9.95 -2.42
C PHE A 280 2.42 9.08 -2.11
N ASN A 281 3.24 8.77 -3.14
CA ASN A 281 4.53 8.08 -3.00
C ASN A 281 5.67 8.99 -2.50
N ASN A 282 5.42 9.78 -1.46
CA ASN A 282 6.43 10.63 -0.83
C ASN A 282 6.47 10.30 0.67
N ASP A 283 7.56 9.68 1.12
CA ASP A 283 7.78 9.28 2.51
C ASP A 283 7.55 10.42 3.51
N TYR A 284 7.84 11.65 3.10
CA TYR A 284 7.57 12.84 3.91
C TYR A 284 6.06 13.10 4.09
N ILE A 285 5.27 12.98 3.02
CA ILE A 285 3.82 13.20 3.06
C ILE A 285 3.14 12.04 3.80
N LEU A 286 3.59 10.81 3.59
CA LEU A 286 3.11 9.63 4.32
C LEU A 286 3.31 9.79 5.83
N LYS A 287 4.53 10.16 6.24
CA LYS A 287 4.85 10.42 7.64
C LYS A 287 4.05 11.60 8.20
N GLN A 288 3.85 12.67 7.43
CA GLN A 288 2.99 13.79 7.84
C GLN A 288 1.54 13.36 8.07
N ILE A 289 0.98 12.48 7.22
CA ILE A 289 -0.39 11.98 7.39
C ILE A 289 -0.49 11.12 8.65
N ASP A 290 0.47 10.23 8.89
CA ASP A 290 0.53 9.41 10.11
C ASP A 290 0.60 10.27 11.37
N GLU A 291 1.50 11.25 11.37
CA GLU A 291 1.67 12.16 12.49
C GLU A 291 0.43 13.04 12.70
N MET A 292 -0.22 13.47 11.61
CA MET A 292 -1.44 14.28 11.63
C MET A 292 -2.59 13.52 12.31
N VAL A 293 -2.84 12.28 11.87
CA VAL A 293 -3.91 11.42 12.44
C VAL A 293 -3.59 11.05 13.88
N GLY A 294 -2.34 10.66 14.17
CA GLY A 294 -1.89 10.30 15.52
C GLY A 294 -1.90 11.47 16.52
N SER A 295 -1.87 12.72 16.02
CA SER A 295 -1.91 13.93 16.85
C SER A 295 -3.32 14.38 17.21
N VAL A 296 -4.39 13.86 16.58
CA VAL A 296 -5.76 14.39 16.75
C VAL A 296 -6.19 14.49 18.22
N ASP A 297 -5.85 13.47 19.02
CA ASP A 297 -6.19 13.42 20.45
C ASP A 297 -5.06 13.90 21.37
N LYS A 298 -3.81 13.57 21.01
CA LYS A 298 -2.63 13.88 21.84
C LYS A 298 -2.23 15.35 21.77
N ASP A 299 -2.34 15.94 20.58
CA ASP A 299 -2.06 17.34 20.32
C ASP A 299 -2.93 17.88 19.17
N PRO A 300 -4.19 18.27 19.48
CA PRO A 300 -5.11 18.81 18.49
C PRO A 300 -4.57 20.04 17.73
N THR A 301 -3.66 20.80 18.35
CA THR A 301 -3.06 21.98 17.70
C THR A 301 -2.04 21.55 16.65
N ASN A 302 -1.23 20.52 16.94
CA ASN A 302 -0.31 19.93 15.98
C ASN A 302 -1.05 19.29 14.80
N ALA A 303 -2.12 18.54 15.06
CA ALA A 303 -2.94 17.93 14.01
C ALA A 303 -3.48 18.97 13.00
N ILE A 304 -3.93 20.13 13.49
CA ILE A 304 -4.39 21.24 12.63
C ILE A 304 -3.23 21.88 11.84
N GLY A 305 -2.06 21.99 12.47
CA GLY A 305 -0.84 22.46 11.80
C GLY A 305 -0.45 21.54 10.64
N LEU A 306 -0.45 20.23 10.87
CA LEU A 306 -0.14 19.20 9.87
C LEU A 306 -1.20 19.11 8.77
N ALA A 307 -2.48 19.30 9.09
CA ALA A 307 -3.56 19.40 8.10
C ALA A 307 -3.33 20.53 7.08
N LYS A 308 -2.87 21.69 7.57
CA LYS A 308 -2.47 22.82 6.71
C LYS A 308 -1.27 22.45 5.83
N GLU A 309 -0.24 21.84 6.42
CA GLU A 309 0.99 21.46 5.71
C GLU A 309 0.74 20.39 4.66
N LEU A 310 -0.19 19.47 4.89
CA LEU A 310 -0.61 18.46 3.93
C LEU A 310 -1.21 19.10 2.66
N ILE A 311 -2.12 20.08 2.82
CA ILE A 311 -2.69 20.84 1.69
C ILE A 311 -1.58 21.57 0.92
N GLU A 312 -0.66 22.19 1.64
CA GLU A 312 0.46 22.93 1.05
C GLU A 312 1.38 22.01 0.25
N SER A 313 1.78 20.88 0.84
CA SER A 313 2.60 19.85 0.20
C SER A 313 1.95 19.30 -1.07
N CYS A 314 0.65 18.98 -1.02
CA CYS A 314 -0.11 18.53 -2.19
C CYS A 314 -0.08 19.56 -3.32
N CYS A 315 -0.47 20.81 -3.03
CA CYS A 315 -0.52 21.88 -4.02
C CYS A 315 0.85 22.20 -4.62
N LYS A 316 1.89 22.33 -3.79
CA LYS A 316 3.26 22.56 -4.26
C LYS A 316 3.76 21.42 -5.13
N THR A 317 3.41 20.18 -4.80
CA THR A 317 3.79 19.01 -5.61
C THR A 317 3.18 19.07 -7.00
N ILE A 318 1.88 19.36 -7.10
CA ILE A 318 1.19 19.48 -8.40
C ILE A 318 1.78 20.63 -9.21
N LEU A 319 1.90 21.83 -8.64
CA LEU A 319 2.44 22.98 -9.37
C LEU A 319 3.87 22.75 -9.87
N ARG A 320 4.73 22.07 -9.10
CA ARG A 320 6.08 21.69 -9.55
C ARG A 320 6.05 20.77 -10.76
N LYS A 321 5.14 19.79 -10.79
CA LYS A 321 5.00 18.90 -11.96
C LYS A 321 4.57 19.64 -13.23
N TYR A 322 3.86 20.76 -13.08
CA TYR A 322 3.49 21.65 -14.19
C TYR A 322 4.53 22.74 -14.46
N ASN A 323 5.69 22.73 -13.80
CA ASN A 323 6.72 23.78 -13.88
C ASN A 323 6.19 25.19 -13.55
N LEU A 324 5.27 25.29 -12.59
CA LEU A 324 4.68 26.54 -12.14
C LEU A 324 5.24 27.00 -10.77
N PRO A 325 5.16 28.32 -10.45
CA PRO A 325 5.61 28.85 -9.16
C PRO A 325 4.88 28.22 -7.97
N THR A 326 5.61 27.97 -6.88
CA THR A 326 5.08 27.38 -5.64
C THR A 326 5.00 28.33 -4.45
N GLU A 327 5.64 29.49 -4.54
CA GLU A 327 5.71 30.47 -3.45
C GLU A 327 4.56 31.47 -3.59
N TYR A 328 3.64 31.46 -2.61
CA TYR A 328 2.48 32.35 -2.55
C TYR A 328 2.32 32.90 -1.12
N ASP A 329 1.80 34.13 -1.01
CA ASP A 329 1.64 34.84 0.28
C ASP A 329 0.78 34.10 1.32
N ASN A 330 -0.17 33.30 0.84
CA ASN A 330 -1.04 32.51 1.71
C ASN A 330 -1.50 31.23 1.00
N LEU A 331 -1.95 30.29 1.83
CA LEU A 331 -2.34 28.96 1.38
C LEU A 331 -3.53 29.00 0.40
N SER A 332 -4.44 29.96 0.55
CA SER A 332 -5.59 30.10 -0.34
C SER A 332 -5.22 30.55 -1.75
N LYS A 333 -4.21 31.42 -1.90
CA LYS A 333 -3.63 31.76 -3.20
C LYS A 333 -2.99 30.54 -3.86
N LEU A 334 -2.26 29.73 -3.08
CA LEU A 334 -1.66 28.49 -3.55
C LEU A 334 -2.73 27.48 -4.04
N VAL A 335 -3.80 27.24 -3.26
CA VAL A 335 -4.91 26.35 -3.66
C VAL A 335 -5.61 26.87 -4.92
N ARG A 336 -5.83 28.18 -5.03
CA ARG A 336 -6.42 28.79 -6.25
C ARG A 336 -5.55 28.59 -7.48
N ALA A 337 -4.23 28.75 -7.34
CA ALA A 337 -3.32 28.50 -8.44
C ALA A 337 -3.37 27.03 -8.89
N THR A 338 -3.34 26.07 -7.95
CA THR A 338 -3.45 24.64 -8.25
C THR A 338 -4.76 24.30 -8.95
N THR A 339 -5.89 24.77 -8.41
CA THR A 339 -7.23 24.50 -8.99
C THR A 339 -7.39 25.10 -10.38
N LYS A 340 -6.80 26.28 -10.64
CA LYS A 340 -6.74 26.87 -11.97
C LYS A 340 -5.91 26.02 -12.95
N THR A 341 -4.73 25.56 -12.54
CA THR A 341 -3.87 24.69 -13.37
C THR A 341 -4.60 23.41 -13.79
N LEU A 342 -5.32 22.80 -12.86
CA LEU A 342 -6.13 21.60 -13.11
C LEU A 342 -7.43 21.90 -13.88
N LYS A 343 -7.69 23.17 -14.25
CA LYS A 343 -8.98 23.73 -14.73
C LYS A 343 -10.19 23.13 -14.00
N LEU A 344 -10.07 23.03 -12.67
CA LEU A 344 -11.17 22.65 -11.79
C LEU A 344 -12.19 23.77 -11.65
N THR A 345 -11.76 24.98 -11.93
CA THR A 345 -12.63 26.09 -12.26
C THR A 345 -12.99 25.99 -13.73
N PRO A 346 -14.28 25.86 -14.07
CA PRO A 346 -14.70 26.02 -15.45
C PRO A 346 -14.53 27.49 -15.83
N GLU A 347 -13.44 27.81 -16.52
CA GLU A 347 -13.22 29.12 -17.15
C GLU A 347 -14.08 29.26 -18.43
N ASP A 348 -14.61 28.13 -18.96
CA ASP A 348 -15.37 28.04 -20.22
C ASP A 348 -16.84 27.59 -20.06
N VAL A 349 -17.38 27.48 -18.84
CA VAL A 349 -18.82 27.18 -18.66
C VAL A 349 -19.57 28.48 -18.48
N SER A 350 -20.46 28.78 -19.44
CA SER A 350 -21.39 29.90 -19.38
C SER A 350 -22.04 29.99 -18.00
N ASP A 351 -22.06 31.19 -17.41
CA ASP A 351 -22.56 31.46 -16.05
C ASP A 351 -24.06 31.12 -15.83
N ASP A 352 -24.75 30.61 -16.86
CA ASP A 352 -26.17 30.26 -16.86
C ASP A 352 -26.49 28.80 -16.45
N ASN A 353 -25.50 27.90 -16.30
CA ASN A 353 -25.75 26.52 -15.86
C ASN A 353 -25.65 26.37 -14.33
N SER A 354 -26.79 26.08 -13.67
CA SER A 354 -26.93 25.97 -12.20
C SER A 354 -25.99 24.95 -11.53
N GLU A 355 -25.61 23.90 -12.25
CA GLU A 355 -24.72 22.84 -11.75
C GLU A 355 -23.27 23.33 -11.61
N ALA A 356 -22.79 24.12 -12.58
CA ALA A 356 -21.45 24.70 -12.53
C ALA A 356 -21.34 25.74 -11.41
N MET A 357 -22.41 26.47 -11.11
CA MET A 357 -22.46 27.37 -9.95
C MET A 357 -22.38 26.62 -8.61
N ALA A 358 -23.07 25.49 -8.48
CA ALA A 358 -23.00 24.65 -7.29
C ALA A 358 -21.57 24.11 -7.07
N LEU A 359 -20.92 23.61 -8.12
CA LEU A 359 -19.54 23.12 -8.04
C LEU A 359 -18.55 24.26 -7.74
N LYS A 360 -18.69 25.43 -8.39
CA LYS A 360 -17.90 26.64 -8.07
C LYS A 360 -18.05 27.03 -6.59
N SER A 361 -19.26 26.91 -6.03
CA SER A 361 -19.52 27.20 -4.62
C SER A 361 -18.82 26.20 -3.69
N ILE A 362 -18.87 24.90 -3.99
CA ILE A 362 -18.20 23.86 -3.20
C ILE A 362 -16.68 24.08 -3.19
N LEU A 363 -16.07 24.35 -4.35
CA LEU A 363 -14.64 24.64 -4.46
C LEU A 363 -14.25 25.91 -3.70
N ARG A 364 -15.10 26.95 -3.74
CA ARG A 364 -14.88 28.18 -2.95
C ARG A 364 -14.94 27.90 -1.45
N SER A 365 -15.89 27.09 -0.99
CA SER A 365 -15.99 26.67 0.41
C SER A 365 -14.78 25.86 0.87
N LEU A 366 -14.25 24.97 0.02
CA LEU A 366 -13.00 24.25 0.29
C LEU A 366 -11.79 25.19 0.41
N GLY A 367 -11.73 26.23 -0.44
CA GLY A 367 -10.78 27.33 -0.27
C GLY A 367 -10.94 28.06 1.07
N ALA A 368 -12.18 28.35 1.49
CA ALA A 368 -12.44 29.02 2.77
C ALA A 368 -12.06 28.16 4.00
N ILE A 369 -12.17 26.83 3.92
CA ILE A 369 -11.66 25.91 4.96
C ILE A 369 -10.16 26.11 5.15
N THR A 370 -9.45 26.33 4.06
CA THR A 370 -7.99 26.55 4.05
C THR A 370 -7.60 27.84 4.79
N ASP A 371 -8.37 28.92 4.58
CA ASP A 371 -8.24 30.17 5.35
C ASP A 371 -8.59 29.98 6.83
N GLY A 372 -9.63 29.20 7.12
CA GLY A 372 -10.02 28.84 8.48
C GLY A 372 -8.92 28.09 9.22
N LEU A 373 -8.29 27.10 8.58
CA LEU A 373 -7.16 26.34 9.10
C LEU A 373 -5.94 27.24 9.38
N ALA A 374 -5.60 28.14 8.45
CA ALA A 374 -4.51 29.09 8.63
C ALA A 374 -4.78 30.02 9.84
N THR A 375 -6.03 30.47 9.99
CA THR A 375 -6.45 31.31 11.12
C THR A 375 -6.35 30.56 12.45
N LEU A 376 -6.81 29.31 12.50
CA LEU A 376 -6.71 28.46 13.69
C LEU A 376 -5.25 28.20 14.07
N ARG A 377 -4.38 27.88 13.11
CA ARG A 377 -2.94 27.71 13.36
C ARG A 377 -2.31 29.00 13.90
N ASN A 378 -2.61 30.14 13.30
CA ASN A 378 -2.01 31.42 13.71
C ASN A 378 -2.45 31.83 15.12
N LYS A 379 -3.71 31.55 15.49
CA LYS A 379 -4.28 31.95 16.78
C LYS A 379 -3.97 30.98 17.92
N TYR A 380 -3.89 29.67 17.64
CA TYR A 380 -3.72 28.64 18.67
C TYR A 380 -2.34 27.97 18.66
N GLY A 381 -1.49 28.31 17.69
CA GLY A 381 -0.13 27.80 17.54
C GLY A 381 0.79 28.09 18.73
N ARG A 382 1.93 27.40 18.79
CA ARG A 382 2.88 27.43 19.91
C ARG A 382 3.77 28.70 19.96
N GLY A 383 3.62 29.62 19.02
CA GLY A 383 4.56 30.74 18.80
C GLY A 383 4.37 31.98 19.68
N HIS A 384 3.32 32.04 20.50
CA HIS A 384 3.05 33.19 21.36
C HIS A 384 2.70 32.73 22.79
N GLY A 385 3.21 33.44 23.79
CA GLY A 385 2.91 33.19 25.20
C GLY A 385 1.40 33.25 25.48
N LYS A 386 0.92 32.39 26.38
CA LYS A 386 -0.50 32.19 26.65
C LYS A 386 -0.82 32.60 28.09
N ASP A 387 -1.96 33.27 28.26
CA ASP A 387 -2.51 33.71 29.55
C ASP A 387 -3.13 32.51 30.30
N ASP A 388 -3.28 32.60 31.63
CA ASP A 388 -3.73 31.53 32.53
C ASP A 388 -5.16 31.00 32.20
N ASN A 389 -5.96 31.75 31.45
CA ASN A 389 -7.32 31.37 31.01
C ASN A 389 -7.39 30.76 29.60
N TYR A 390 -6.27 30.36 28.99
CA TYR A 390 -6.23 29.84 27.63
C TYR A 390 -6.99 28.51 27.48
N LYS A 391 -8.13 28.54 26.75
CA LYS A 391 -8.84 27.33 26.29
C LYS A 391 -8.31 26.90 24.93
N GLY A 392 -7.57 25.78 24.91
CA GLY A 392 -7.03 25.18 23.69
C GLY A 392 -8.07 24.51 22.79
N LEU A 393 -7.65 24.12 21.59
CA LEU A 393 -8.45 23.33 20.67
C LEU A 393 -8.51 21.88 21.18
N CYS A 394 -9.71 21.28 21.20
CA CYS A 394 -9.90 19.86 21.54
C CYS A 394 -10.11 18.97 20.29
N SER A 395 -10.07 17.65 20.47
CA SER A 395 -10.09 16.63 19.40
C SER A 395 -11.18 16.82 18.34
N ARG A 396 -12.37 17.31 18.71
CA ARG A 396 -13.45 17.56 17.73
C ARG A 396 -13.06 18.61 16.66
N HIS A 397 -12.28 19.61 17.03
CA HIS A 397 -11.81 20.65 16.10
C HIS A 397 -10.69 20.12 15.20
N ALA A 398 -9.78 19.30 15.77
CA ALA A 398 -8.75 18.63 14.99
C ALA A 398 -9.36 17.62 14.01
N ASN A 399 -10.35 16.84 14.42
CA ASN A 399 -11.07 15.92 13.54
C ASN A 399 -11.73 16.64 12.36
N LEU A 400 -12.39 17.79 12.58
CA LEU A 400 -12.97 18.58 11.50
C LEU A 400 -11.88 19.08 10.53
N ALA A 401 -10.79 19.62 11.06
CA ALA A 401 -9.68 20.14 10.29
C ALA A 401 -9.02 19.05 9.42
N VAL A 402 -8.67 17.92 10.04
CA VAL A 402 -8.01 16.78 9.38
C VAL A 402 -8.92 16.15 8.33
N GLY A 403 -10.19 15.91 8.64
CA GLY A 403 -11.14 15.35 7.66
C GLY A 403 -11.36 16.28 6.47
N ALA A 404 -11.48 17.59 6.71
CA ALA A 404 -11.68 18.56 5.65
C ALA A 404 -10.43 18.71 4.76
N SER A 405 -9.22 18.75 5.36
CA SER A 405 -7.97 18.80 4.59
C SER A 405 -7.76 17.54 3.77
N SER A 406 -8.02 16.37 4.34
CA SER A 406 -7.88 15.08 3.66
C SER A 406 -8.84 14.99 2.47
N THR A 407 -10.10 15.36 2.66
CA THR A 407 -11.10 15.41 1.58
C THR A 407 -10.64 16.32 0.42
N LEU A 408 -10.13 17.51 0.73
CA LEU A 408 -9.65 18.46 -0.27
C LEU A 408 -8.45 17.92 -1.05
N VAL A 409 -7.45 17.39 -0.33
CA VAL A 409 -6.22 16.87 -0.93
C VAL A 409 -6.51 15.70 -1.84
N ARG A 410 -7.35 14.76 -1.41
CA ARG A 410 -7.81 13.65 -2.25
C ARG A 410 -8.45 14.16 -3.53
N PHE A 411 -9.46 15.03 -3.42
CA PHE A 411 -10.18 15.54 -4.57
C PHE A 411 -9.25 16.23 -5.58
N ILE A 412 -8.35 17.11 -5.12
CA ILE A 412 -7.39 17.80 -5.97
C ILE A 412 -6.45 16.79 -6.66
N TRP A 413 -6.03 15.74 -5.96
CA TRP A 413 -5.12 14.74 -6.50
C TRP A 413 -5.80 13.81 -7.52
N ASP A 414 -7.03 13.36 -7.26
CA ASP A 414 -7.84 12.58 -8.20
C ASP A 414 -7.99 13.33 -9.53
N CYS A 415 -8.23 14.63 -9.45
CA CYS A 415 -8.32 15.50 -10.61
C CYS A 415 -6.99 15.65 -11.37
N TYR A 416 -5.88 15.66 -10.64
CA TYR A 416 -4.55 15.66 -11.23
C TYR A 416 -4.28 14.36 -11.99
N GLU A 417 -4.57 13.20 -11.40
CA GLU A 417 -4.36 11.88 -12.04
C GLU A 417 -5.18 11.74 -13.33
N LEU A 418 -6.47 12.12 -13.27
CA LEU A 418 -7.35 12.13 -14.45
C LEU A 418 -6.84 13.02 -15.58
N ARG A 419 -6.15 14.12 -15.23
CA ARG A 419 -5.58 15.05 -16.21
C ARG A 419 -4.35 14.48 -16.90
N GLU A 420 -3.52 13.75 -16.17
CA GLU A 420 -2.31 13.16 -16.72
C GLU A 420 -2.63 11.94 -17.58
N SER A 421 -3.63 11.14 -17.20
CA SER A 421 -4.10 10.02 -18.03
C SER A 421 -4.75 10.45 -19.34
N GLN A 422 -5.19 11.71 -19.45
CA GLN A 422 -5.69 12.30 -20.71
C GLN A 422 -4.58 12.96 -21.56
N ARG A 423 -3.38 13.15 -21.01
CA ARG A 423 -2.22 13.75 -21.70
C ARG A 423 -1.28 12.71 -22.29
N ASN A 424 -1.24 11.52 -21.68
CA ASN A 424 -0.64 10.31 -22.24
C ASN A 424 -1.65 9.64 -23.18
#